data_AF-A0AAV2H7I9-F1
#
_entry.id   AF-A0AAV2H7I9-F1
#
_cell.length_a   1.000
_cell.length_b   1.000
_cell.length_c   1.000
_cell.angle_alpha   90.00
_cell.angle_beta   90.00
_cell.angle_gamma   90.00
#
_symmetry.space_group_name_H-M   'P 1'
#
loop_
_entity.id
_entity.type
_entity.pdbx_description
1 polymer ?
#
loop_
_entity_poly.entity_id
_entity_poly.type
_entity_poly.pdbx_seq_one_letter_code
_entity_poly.pdbx_strand_id
1 'polypeptide(L)'
;MGMEDASYDVDNTEDVNEILLQVCRVLSFTVIINTLIYKLPQMVVIIRTSSSFGISLRSVIIEWLAYTIMLTYQFAMGFPLETYFESNVTVFQDLILILLILKNRKLIEPSILRYYFVYFVFFISMAMRMYPDAVMYISISATTPMLCWSKLNQLLLILKSGNAGSVSAITWFIAAYNTAVRILTTVVITKDFPMFVNLVSSEVFNVAVFCSVIYYSYINKPPPQRRRYY
;
A
#
# COMPACT_ATOMS: atom_id res chain seq x y z
N MET A 1 -24.21 14.13 43.14
CA MET A 1 -24.80 14.10 41.78
C MET A 1 -23.72 14.20 40.71
N GLY A 2 -22.90 15.25 40.64
CA GLY A 2 -21.88 15.36 39.55
C GLY A 2 -20.65 14.43 39.58
N MET A 3 -20.43 13.61 40.62
CA MET A 3 -19.29 12.66 40.65
C MET A 3 -19.65 11.27 40.09
N GLU A 4 -20.91 10.85 40.18
CA GLU A 4 -21.38 9.59 39.57
C GLU A 4 -21.49 9.73 38.05
N ASP A 5 -22.02 10.86 37.55
CA ASP A 5 -22.13 11.12 36.11
C ASP A 5 -20.74 11.19 35.45
N ALA A 6 -19.77 11.84 36.10
CA ALA A 6 -18.40 11.92 35.58
C ALA A 6 -17.68 10.56 35.61
N SER A 7 -17.93 9.71 36.62
CA SER A 7 -17.37 8.36 36.67
C SER A 7 -17.99 7.45 35.61
N TYR A 8 -19.29 7.59 35.36
CA TYR A 8 -20.03 6.83 34.34
C TYR A 8 -19.60 7.21 32.91
N ASP A 9 -19.42 8.50 32.64
CA ASP A 9 -18.94 8.97 31.35
C ASP A 9 -17.49 8.53 31.07
N VAL A 10 -16.62 8.54 32.09
CA VAL A 10 -15.23 8.06 31.96
C VAL A 10 -15.19 6.56 31.67
N ASP A 11 -15.93 5.74 32.43
CA ASP A 11 -16.01 4.28 32.25
C ASP A 11 -16.52 3.91 30.85
N ASN A 12 -17.59 4.57 30.39
CA ASN A 12 -18.12 4.37 29.04
C ASN A 12 -17.13 4.81 27.94
N THR A 13 -16.35 5.88 28.16
CA THR A 13 -15.32 6.27 27.20
C THR A 13 -14.14 5.29 27.15
N GLU A 14 -13.76 4.68 28.27
CA GLU A 14 -12.72 3.64 28.30
C GLU A 14 -13.18 2.39 27.55
N ASP A 15 -14.40 1.91 27.82
CA ASP A 15 -15.00 0.76 27.11
C ASP A 15 -15.08 0.97 25.59
N VAL A 16 -15.54 2.16 25.16
CA VAL A 16 -15.61 2.49 23.73
C VAL A 16 -14.21 2.50 23.09
N ASN A 17 -13.22 3.04 23.78
CA ASN A 17 -11.83 3.06 23.29
C ASN A 17 -11.24 1.65 23.18
N GLU A 18 -11.53 0.76 24.14
CA GLU A 18 -11.10 -0.64 24.08
C GLU A 18 -11.72 -1.38 22.90
N ILE A 19 -13.02 -1.24 22.68
CA ILE A 19 -13.73 -1.85 21.55
C ILE A 19 -13.14 -1.34 20.23
N LEU A 20 -12.92 -0.02 20.11
CA LEU A 20 -12.31 0.58 18.92
C LEU A 20 -10.91 0.03 18.65
N LEU A 21 -10.10 -0.16 19.69
CA LEU A 21 -8.76 -0.77 19.58
C LEU A 21 -8.86 -2.22 19.09
N GLN A 22 -9.76 -3.02 19.64
CA GLN A 22 -9.96 -4.41 19.20
C GLN A 22 -10.39 -4.49 17.73
N VAL A 23 -11.33 -3.64 17.31
CA VAL A 23 -11.76 -3.53 15.91
C VAL A 23 -10.58 -3.17 15.01
N CYS A 24 -9.76 -2.18 15.42
CA CYS A 24 -8.57 -1.78 14.66
C CYS A 24 -7.55 -2.92 14.52
N ARG A 25 -7.39 -3.78 15.53
CA ARG A 25 -6.50 -4.95 15.44
C ARG A 25 -7.03 -5.99 14.46
N VAL A 26 -8.33 -6.30 14.52
CA VAL A 26 -8.97 -7.24 13.58
C VAL A 26 -8.86 -6.73 12.15
N LEU A 27 -9.14 -5.45 11.92
CA LEU A 27 -8.99 -4.82 10.60
C LEU A 27 -7.52 -4.80 10.14
N SER A 28 -6.57 -4.56 11.04
CA SER A 28 -5.14 -4.64 10.70
C SER A 28 -4.75 -6.04 10.22
N PHE A 29 -5.35 -7.09 10.79
CA PHE A 29 -5.12 -8.47 10.37
C PHE A 29 -5.67 -8.76 8.96
N THR A 30 -6.84 -8.25 8.60
CA THR A 30 -7.38 -8.41 7.24
C THR A 30 -6.49 -7.74 6.20
N VAL A 31 -5.93 -6.57 6.53
CA VAL A 31 -4.97 -5.87 5.66
C VAL A 31 -3.70 -6.70 5.46
N ILE A 32 -3.15 -7.30 6.52
CA ILE A 32 -1.98 -8.18 6.42
C ILE A 32 -2.25 -9.35 5.47
N ILE A 33 -3.42 -9.99 5.58
CA ILE A 33 -3.80 -11.09 4.67
C ILE A 33 -3.87 -10.61 3.22
N ASN A 34 -4.52 -9.47 2.97
CA ASN A 34 -4.61 -8.91 1.61
C ASN A 34 -3.22 -8.64 1.03
N THR A 35 -2.33 -8.06 1.82
CA THR A 35 -0.95 -7.75 1.39
C THR A 35 -0.14 -9.00 1.11
N LEU A 36 -0.30 -10.08 1.90
CA LEU A 36 0.36 -11.35 1.64
C LEU A 36 -0.01 -11.93 0.27
N ILE A 37 -1.23 -11.69 -0.22
CA ILE A 37 -1.73 -12.27 -1.47
C ILE A 37 -1.46 -11.35 -2.68
N TYR A 38 -1.47 -10.03 -2.48
CA TYR A 38 -1.52 -9.02 -3.55
C TYR A 38 -0.44 -9.17 -4.64
N LYS A 39 0.81 -9.50 -4.28
CA LYS A 39 1.92 -9.61 -5.24
C LYS A 39 2.04 -11.00 -5.90
N LEU A 40 1.38 -12.02 -5.34
CA LEU A 40 1.51 -13.41 -5.82
C LEU A 40 1.10 -13.58 -7.30
N PRO A 41 -0.01 -12.99 -7.80
CA PRO A 41 -0.38 -13.12 -9.20
C PRO A 41 0.71 -12.60 -10.14
N GLN A 42 1.35 -11.47 -9.80
CA GLN A 42 2.42 -10.87 -10.61
C GLN A 42 3.64 -11.79 -10.66
N MET A 43 4.06 -12.37 -9.52
CA MET A 43 5.15 -13.33 -9.46
C MET A 43 4.88 -14.59 -10.29
N VAL A 44 3.66 -15.16 -10.17
CA VAL A 44 3.25 -16.35 -10.91
C VAL A 44 3.27 -16.11 -12.43
N VAL A 45 2.82 -14.93 -12.89
CA VAL A 45 2.85 -14.58 -14.32
C VAL A 45 4.29 -14.59 -14.86
N ILE A 46 5.24 -13.98 -14.16
CA ILE A 46 6.65 -13.96 -14.60
C ILE A 46 7.23 -15.37 -14.66
N ILE A 47 6.97 -16.18 -13.63
CA ILE A 47 7.48 -17.56 -13.56
C ILE A 47 6.91 -18.42 -14.70
N ARG A 48 5.59 -18.33 -14.94
CA ARG A 48 4.92 -19.14 -15.98
C ARG A 48 5.27 -18.71 -17.39
N THR A 49 5.32 -17.41 -17.65
CA THR A 49 5.56 -16.88 -19.00
C THR A 49 7.05 -16.79 -19.33
N SER A 50 7.92 -16.92 -18.31
CA SER A 50 9.34 -16.58 -18.43
C SER A 50 9.53 -15.23 -19.13
N SER A 51 8.65 -14.27 -18.83
CA SER A 51 8.65 -12.93 -19.41
C SER A 51 8.18 -11.92 -18.38
N SER A 52 8.86 -10.78 -18.32
CA SER A 52 8.47 -9.60 -17.54
C SER A 52 7.90 -8.50 -18.44
N PHE A 53 7.48 -8.86 -19.65
CA PHE A 53 6.86 -7.97 -20.62
C PHE A 53 5.50 -7.50 -20.09
N GLY A 54 5.37 -6.21 -19.79
CA GLY A 54 4.18 -5.61 -19.19
C GLY A 54 4.34 -5.14 -17.73
N ILE A 55 5.43 -5.54 -17.04
CA ILE A 55 5.72 -5.07 -15.68
C ILE A 55 6.85 -4.03 -15.73
N SER A 56 6.60 -2.83 -15.22
CA SER A 56 7.61 -1.77 -15.18
C SER A 56 8.56 -1.96 -14.01
N LEU A 57 9.81 -2.38 -14.29
CA LEU A 57 10.86 -2.52 -13.28
C LEU A 57 11.05 -1.23 -12.46
N ARG A 58 11.00 -0.06 -13.13
CA ARG A 58 11.14 1.25 -12.47
C ARG A 58 10.03 1.49 -11.45
N SER A 59 8.80 1.12 -11.80
CA SER A 59 7.65 1.31 -10.92
C SER A 59 7.72 0.40 -9.70
N VAL A 60 8.15 -0.86 -9.86
CA VAL A 60 8.38 -1.78 -8.73
C VAL A 60 9.51 -1.30 -7.83
N ILE A 61 10.61 -0.74 -8.39
CA ILE A 61 11.70 -0.17 -7.57
C ILE A 61 11.24 1.06 -6.78
N ILE A 62 10.43 1.94 -7.39
CA ILE A 62 9.87 3.12 -6.70
C ILE A 62 8.95 2.68 -5.55
N GLU A 63 8.10 1.67 -5.80
CA GLU A 63 7.21 1.09 -4.78
C GLU A 63 8.03 0.50 -3.63
N TRP A 64 9.04 -0.32 -3.94
CA TRP A 64 9.96 -0.92 -2.97
C TRP A 64 10.66 0.13 -2.11
N LEU A 65 11.16 1.21 -2.71
CA LEU A 65 11.79 2.31 -1.98
C LEU A 65 10.80 3.04 -1.06
N ALA A 66 9.58 3.31 -1.53
CA ALA A 66 8.56 3.98 -0.73
C ALA A 66 8.16 3.13 0.50
N TYR A 67 7.94 1.82 0.31
CA TYR A 67 7.63 0.92 1.42
C TYR A 67 8.81 0.73 2.38
N THR A 68 10.05 0.78 1.90
CA THR A 68 11.23 0.71 2.77
C THR A 68 11.35 1.97 3.63
N ILE A 69 11.16 3.15 3.04
CA ILE A 69 11.10 4.41 3.80
C ILE A 69 10.01 4.33 4.88
N MET A 70 8.83 3.85 4.51
CA MET A 70 7.70 3.69 5.45
C MET A 70 8.04 2.70 6.58
N LEU A 71 8.58 1.53 6.25
CA LEU A 71 9.02 0.52 7.22
C LEU A 71 10.05 1.08 8.19
N THR A 72 11.10 1.72 7.66
CA THR A 72 12.17 2.29 8.48
C THR A 72 11.67 3.43 9.36
N TYR A 73 10.79 4.29 8.85
CA TYR A 73 10.15 5.35 9.63
C TYR A 73 9.34 4.77 10.79
N GLN A 74 8.44 3.82 10.50
CA GLN A 74 7.57 3.20 11.50
C GLN A 74 8.37 2.46 12.58
N PHE A 75 9.45 1.78 12.19
CA PHE A 75 10.37 1.14 13.12
C PHE A 75 11.11 2.15 13.99
N ALA A 76 11.68 3.20 13.39
CA ALA A 76 12.42 4.24 14.10
C ALA A 76 11.57 5.04 15.09
N MET A 77 10.29 5.25 14.77
CA MET A 77 9.31 5.92 15.64
C MET A 77 8.70 4.99 16.69
N GLY A 78 9.10 3.72 16.75
CA GLY A 78 8.65 2.78 17.78
C GLY A 78 7.18 2.37 17.65
N PHE A 79 6.64 2.32 16.44
CA PHE A 79 5.25 1.90 16.24
C PHE A 79 5.06 0.42 16.62
N PRO A 80 3.84 0.01 17.02
CA PRO A 80 3.54 -1.40 17.26
C PRO A 80 3.84 -2.26 16.03
N LEU A 81 4.31 -3.49 16.24
CA LEU A 81 4.68 -4.41 15.15
C LEU A 81 3.53 -4.63 14.16
N GLU A 82 2.30 -4.75 14.67
CA GLU A 82 1.08 -4.94 13.88
C GLU A 82 0.85 -3.84 12.82
N THR A 83 1.32 -2.62 13.08
CA THR A 83 1.07 -1.48 12.20
C THR A 83 2.03 -1.43 11.02
N TYR A 84 3.25 -1.93 11.18
CA TYR A 84 4.27 -1.91 10.12
C TYR A 84 4.62 -3.29 9.55
N PHE A 85 4.02 -4.37 10.09
CA PHE A 85 4.20 -5.72 9.57
C PHE A 85 3.81 -5.82 8.09
N GLU A 86 2.77 -5.10 7.67
CA GLU A 86 2.40 -4.98 6.26
C GLU A 86 3.55 -4.41 5.42
N SER A 87 4.12 -3.27 5.84
CA SER A 87 5.25 -2.64 5.16
C SER A 87 6.42 -3.62 5.03
N ASN A 88 6.68 -4.40 6.08
CA ASN A 88 7.73 -5.42 6.09
C ASN A 88 7.47 -6.50 5.03
N VAL A 89 6.27 -7.09 5.02
CA VAL A 89 5.86 -8.10 4.03
C VAL A 89 5.98 -7.55 2.61
N THR A 90 5.50 -6.33 2.37
CA THR A 90 5.54 -5.71 1.03
C THR A 90 6.98 -5.48 0.56
N VAL A 91 7.88 -4.98 1.41
CA VAL A 91 9.30 -4.81 1.07
C VAL A 91 9.94 -6.13 0.64
N PHE A 92 9.63 -7.23 1.35
CA PHE A 92 10.14 -8.55 0.98
C PHE A 92 9.57 -9.06 -0.35
N GLN A 93 8.27 -8.91 -0.58
CA GLN A 93 7.63 -9.34 -1.83
C GLN A 93 8.12 -8.55 -3.03
N ASP A 94 8.31 -7.24 -2.89
CA ASP A 94 8.84 -6.38 -3.94
C ASP A 94 10.29 -6.72 -4.26
N LEU A 95 11.12 -7.02 -3.25
CA LEU A 95 12.48 -7.47 -3.46
C LEU A 95 12.51 -8.76 -4.30
N ILE A 96 11.68 -9.76 -3.96
CA ILE A 96 11.57 -11.00 -4.73
C ILE A 96 11.12 -10.71 -6.16
N LEU A 97 10.11 -9.85 -6.34
CA LEU A 97 9.60 -9.48 -7.65
C LEU A 97 10.66 -8.78 -8.51
N ILE A 98 11.43 -7.84 -7.93
CA ILE A 98 12.56 -7.16 -8.59
C ILE A 98 13.60 -8.19 -9.06
N LEU A 99 13.99 -9.13 -8.19
CA LEU A 99 14.97 -10.17 -8.53
C LEU A 99 14.47 -11.07 -9.66
N LEU A 100 13.19 -11.44 -9.67
CA LEU A 100 12.57 -12.21 -10.76
C LEU A 100 12.61 -11.44 -12.09
N ILE A 101 12.29 -10.14 -12.07
CA ILE A 101 12.33 -9.29 -13.27
C ILE A 101 13.77 -9.14 -13.78
N LEU A 102 14.74 -8.87 -12.90
CA LEU A 102 16.15 -8.74 -13.27
C LEU A 102 16.71 -10.04 -13.86
N LYS A 103 16.39 -11.18 -13.25
CA LYS A 103 16.75 -12.51 -13.76
C LYS A 103 16.17 -12.73 -15.15
N ASN A 104 14.90 -12.41 -15.33
CA ASN A 104 14.21 -12.59 -16.60
C ASN A 104 14.80 -11.72 -17.72
N ARG A 105 15.18 -10.48 -17.42
CA ARG A 105 15.77 -9.54 -18.37
C ARG A 105 17.28 -9.72 -18.57
N LYS A 106 17.90 -10.69 -17.89
CA LYS A 106 19.36 -10.92 -17.87
C LYS A 106 20.15 -9.67 -17.47
N LEU A 107 19.58 -8.87 -16.56
CA LEU A 107 20.18 -7.63 -16.06
C LEU A 107 20.95 -7.85 -14.75
N ILE A 108 21.17 -9.11 -14.33
CA ILE A 108 21.91 -9.41 -13.11
C ILE A 108 23.40 -9.24 -13.40
N GLU A 109 23.96 -8.10 -13.00
CA GLU A 109 25.38 -7.80 -13.06
C GLU A 109 26.01 -7.81 -11.65
N PRO A 110 27.28 -8.21 -11.49
CA PRO A 110 27.97 -8.15 -10.19
C PRO A 110 27.96 -6.76 -9.56
N SER A 111 27.95 -5.71 -10.38
CA SER A 111 27.85 -4.30 -9.97
C SER A 111 26.62 -3.99 -9.11
N ILE A 112 25.55 -4.79 -9.23
CA ILE A 112 24.30 -4.64 -8.47
C ILE A 112 24.53 -4.81 -6.96
N LEU A 113 25.50 -5.65 -6.55
CA LEU A 113 25.83 -5.86 -5.14
C LEU A 113 26.25 -4.57 -4.44
N ARG A 114 26.95 -3.66 -5.15
CA ARG A 114 27.37 -2.36 -4.58
C ARG A 114 26.16 -1.49 -4.24
N TYR A 115 25.18 -1.43 -5.14
CA TYR A 115 23.97 -0.64 -4.92
C TYR A 115 23.13 -1.20 -3.76
N TYR A 116 23.00 -2.53 -3.65
CA TYR A 116 22.35 -3.16 -2.51
C TYR A 116 23.07 -2.87 -1.19
N PHE A 117 24.41 -2.93 -1.18
CA PHE A 117 25.18 -2.62 0.02
C PHE A 117 24.94 -1.18 0.50
N VAL A 118 25.04 -0.19 -0.39
CA VAL A 118 24.78 1.22 -0.06
C VAL A 118 23.35 1.41 0.42
N TYR A 119 22.39 0.77 -0.24
CA TYR A 119 20.98 0.78 0.16
C TYR A 119 20.78 0.25 1.59
N PHE A 120 21.31 -0.93 1.91
CA PHE A 120 21.13 -1.51 3.25
C PHE A 120 21.81 -0.67 4.33
N VAL A 121 23.02 -0.17 4.07
CA VAL A 121 23.71 0.72 5.01
C VAL A 121 22.88 1.97 5.28
N PHE A 122 22.37 2.63 4.23
CA PHE A 122 21.56 3.83 4.37
C PHE A 122 20.29 3.60 5.22
N PHE A 123 19.52 2.56 4.91
CA PHE A 123 18.26 2.28 5.63
C PHE A 123 18.48 1.71 7.03
N ILE A 124 19.56 0.97 7.28
CA ILE A 124 19.94 0.54 8.64
C ILE A 124 20.36 1.76 9.47
N SER A 125 21.21 2.65 8.94
CA SER A 125 21.58 3.89 9.64
C SER A 125 20.36 4.76 9.95
N MET A 126 19.38 4.81 9.04
CA MET A 126 18.11 5.49 9.27
C MET A 126 17.28 4.78 10.35
N ALA A 127 17.17 3.46 10.35
CA ALA A 127 16.47 2.69 11.39
C ALA A 127 17.09 2.89 12.79
N MET A 128 18.41 3.02 12.86
CA MET A 128 19.17 3.28 14.08
C MET A 128 19.11 4.75 14.54
N ARG A 129 18.26 5.58 13.92
CA ARG A 129 18.10 7.02 14.22
C ARG A 129 19.41 7.81 14.16
N MET A 130 20.33 7.45 13.26
CA MET A 130 21.59 8.19 13.07
C MET A 130 21.39 9.56 12.39
N TYR A 131 20.22 9.80 11.80
CA TYR A 131 19.85 11.05 11.16
C TYR A 131 18.84 11.84 12.01
N PRO A 132 18.79 13.18 11.90
CA PRO A 132 17.77 13.99 12.56
C PRO A 132 16.34 13.60 12.12
N ASP A 133 15.37 13.77 13.02
CA ASP A 133 13.96 13.44 12.77
C ASP A 133 13.39 14.20 11.53
N ALA A 134 13.93 15.39 11.20
CA ALA A 134 13.58 16.12 9.98
C ALA A 134 13.79 15.30 8.70
N VAL A 135 14.87 14.52 8.61
CA VAL A 135 15.14 13.65 7.46
C VAL A 135 14.07 12.56 7.35
N MET A 136 13.63 12.02 8.48
CA MET A 136 12.57 11.02 8.54
C MET A 136 11.23 11.57 8.08
N TYR A 137 10.84 12.76 8.56
CA TYR A 137 9.59 13.41 8.17
C TYR A 137 9.56 13.83 6.69
N ILE A 138 10.68 14.31 6.16
CA ILE A 138 10.80 14.61 4.73
C ILE A 138 10.69 13.33 3.91
N SER A 139 11.37 12.26 4.34
CA SER A 139 11.36 10.97 3.66
C SER A 139 9.97 10.37 3.62
N ILE A 140 9.26 10.31 4.75
CA ILE A 140 7.90 9.78 4.79
C ILE A 140 6.94 10.65 3.96
N SER A 141 7.07 11.98 4.00
CA SER A 141 6.26 12.87 3.15
C SER A 141 6.49 12.62 1.64
N ALA A 142 7.74 12.32 1.25
CA ALA A 142 8.09 11.99 -0.13
C ALA A 142 7.49 10.65 -0.63
N THR A 143 7.10 9.73 0.26
CA THR A 143 6.43 8.48 -0.16
C THR A 143 5.06 8.72 -0.79
N THR A 144 4.37 9.80 -0.41
CA THR A 144 3.05 10.16 -0.93
C THR A 144 3.03 10.45 -2.41
N PRO A 145 3.83 11.40 -2.95
CA PRO A 145 3.88 11.61 -4.38
C PRO A 145 4.35 10.35 -5.12
N MET A 146 5.27 9.55 -4.55
CA MET A 146 5.74 8.30 -5.18
C MET A 146 4.59 7.29 -5.37
N LEU A 147 3.81 7.03 -4.31
CA LEU A 147 2.69 6.08 -4.35
C LEU A 147 1.49 6.65 -5.13
N CYS A 148 1.23 7.95 -5.03
CA CYS A 148 0.15 8.61 -5.78
C CYS A 148 0.44 8.68 -7.28
N TRP A 149 1.69 8.86 -7.70
CA TRP A 149 2.06 8.96 -9.12
C TRP A 149 1.68 7.70 -9.91
N SER A 150 1.85 6.52 -9.31
CA SER A 150 1.44 5.25 -9.92
C SER A 150 -0.07 5.21 -10.19
N LYS A 151 -0.87 5.59 -9.18
CA LYS A 151 -2.34 5.59 -9.24
C LYS A 151 -2.88 6.67 -10.18
N LEU A 152 -2.27 7.85 -10.17
CA LEU A 152 -2.61 8.97 -11.05
C LEU A 152 -2.42 8.61 -12.52
N ASN A 153 -1.30 7.97 -12.88
CA ASN A 153 -1.08 7.53 -14.26
C ASN A 153 -2.14 6.51 -14.70
N GLN A 154 -2.55 5.61 -13.80
CA GLN A 154 -3.59 4.63 -14.09
C GLN A 154 -4.98 5.27 -14.25
N LEU A 155 -5.31 6.27 -13.43
CA LEU A 155 -6.52 7.08 -13.56
C LEU A 155 -6.56 7.79 -14.92
N LEU A 156 -5.47 8.49 -15.28
CA LEU A 156 -5.37 9.22 -16.54
C LEU A 156 -5.48 8.30 -17.76
N LEU A 157 -4.93 7.08 -17.67
CA LEU A 157 -5.04 6.10 -18.74
C LEU A 157 -6.49 5.66 -18.95
N ILE A 158 -7.23 5.38 -17.87
CA ILE A 158 -8.65 5.00 -17.93
C ILE A 158 -9.52 6.13 -18.47
N LEU A 159 -9.28 7.37 -18.01
CA LEU A 159 -10.03 8.54 -18.48
C LEU A 159 -9.78 8.83 -19.95
N LYS A 160 -8.53 8.68 -20.42
CA LYS A 160 -8.18 8.89 -21.84
C LYS A 160 -8.64 7.76 -22.75
N SER A 161 -8.61 6.51 -22.28
CA SER A 161 -9.05 5.36 -23.08
C SER A 161 -10.56 5.22 -23.15
N GLY A 162 -11.30 5.82 -22.19
CA GLY A 162 -12.74 5.63 -22.05
C GLY A 162 -13.13 4.17 -21.71
N ASN A 163 -12.16 3.37 -21.26
CA ASN A 163 -12.34 1.95 -20.97
C ASN A 163 -11.50 1.57 -19.75
N ALA A 164 -12.11 0.83 -18.82
CA ALA A 164 -11.42 0.26 -17.67
C ALA A 164 -10.29 -0.72 -18.07
N GLY A 165 -10.32 -1.23 -19.31
CA GLY A 165 -9.27 -2.09 -19.86
C GLY A 165 -9.19 -3.43 -19.11
N SER A 166 -7.98 -3.87 -18.78
CA SER A 166 -7.71 -5.09 -18.00
C SER A 166 -7.74 -4.88 -16.48
N VAL A 167 -8.10 -3.68 -16.02
CA VAL A 167 -8.02 -3.30 -14.62
C VAL A 167 -9.27 -3.75 -13.88
N SER A 168 -9.10 -4.56 -12.83
CA SER A 168 -10.22 -5.13 -12.06
C SER A 168 -10.75 -4.15 -11.02
N ALA A 169 -12.08 -4.00 -10.95
CA ALA A 169 -12.77 -3.23 -9.91
C ALA A 169 -12.45 -3.76 -8.50
N ILE A 170 -12.28 -5.08 -8.37
CA ILE A 170 -11.98 -5.73 -7.09
C ILE A 170 -10.59 -5.29 -6.58
N THR A 171 -9.60 -5.16 -7.47
CA THR A 171 -8.25 -4.71 -7.09
C THR A 171 -8.28 -3.31 -6.50
N TRP A 172 -9.03 -2.39 -7.11
CA TRP A 172 -9.14 -1.02 -6.62
C TRP A 172 -10.01 -0.89 -5.38
N PHE A 173 -11.03 -1.75 -5.23
CA PHE A 173 -11.77 -1.87 -3.99
C PHE A 173 -10.88 -2.30 -2.83
N ILE A 174 -10.06 -3.34 -3.01
CA ILE A 174 -9.12 -3.81 -1.98
C ILE A 174 -8.10 -2.72 -1.63
N ALA A 175 -7.60 -1.98 -2.63
CA ALA A 175 -6.67 -0.87 -2.40
C ALA A 175 -7.29 0.26 -1.55
N ALA A 176 -8.54 0.65 -1.86
CA ALA A 176 -9.30 1.63 -1.07
C ALA A 176 -9.55 1.11 0.35
N TYR A 177 -10.06 -0.12 0.47
CA TYR A 177 -10.31 -0.77 1.76
C TYR A 177 -9.06 -0.80 2.66
N ASN A 178 -7.92 -1.26 2.14
CA ASN A 178 -6.68 -1.34 2.92
C ASN A 178 -6.23 0.05 3.39
N THR A 179 -6.33 1.06 2.52
CA THR A 179 -5.90 2.42 2.85
C THR A 179 -6.85 3.06 3.86
N ALA A 180 -8.16 2.85 3.73
CA ALA A 180 -9.17 3.30 4.71
C ALA A 180 -8.95 2.69 6.09
N VAL A 181 -8.68 1.38 6.16
CA VAL A 181 -8.31 0.71 7.42
C VAL A 181 -7.04 1.35 8.00
N ARG A 182 -6.04 1.66 7.18
CA ARG A 182 -4.81 2.31 7.64
C ARG A 182 -5.02 3.70 8.16
N ILE A 183 -5.90 4.49 7.54
CA ILE A 183 -6.31 5.80 8.06
C ILE A 183 -6.91 5.64 9.46
N LEU A 184 -7.86 4.72 9.63
CA LEU A 184 -8.49 4.44 10.92
C LEU A 184 -7.46 4.03 11.98
N THR A 185 -6.60 3.04 11.67
CA THR A 185 -5.58 2.58 12.62
C THR A 185 -4.54 3.65 12.92
N THR A 186 -4.26 4.55 11.98
CA THR A 186 -3.32 5.67 12.20
C THR A 186 -3.91 6.67 13.17
N VAL A 187 -5.20 7.01 13.04
CA VAL A 187 -5.88 7.92 13.98
C VAL A 187 -6.00 7.31 15.38
N VAL A 188 -6.29 6.02 15.47
CA VAL A 188 -6.56 5.35 16.76
C VAL A 188 -5.26 4.94 17.47
N ILE A 189 -4.30 4.34 16.76
CA ILE A 189 -3.12 3.68 17.35
C ILE A 189 -1.89 4.58 17.35
N THR A 190 -1.47 5.07 16.18
CA THR A 190 -0.16 5.75 16.05
C THR A 190 -0.25 7.25 16.28
N LYS A 191 -1.41 7.86 16.00
CA LYS A 191 -1.68 9.30 16.08
C LYS A 191 -0.66 10.16 15.32
N ASP A 192 -0.10 9.60 14.25
CA ASP A 192 0.96 10.23 13.45
C ASP A 192 0.37 11.06 12.30
N PHE A 193 0.50 12.38 12.41
CA PHE A 193 -0.08 13.32 11.44
C PHE A 193 0.56 13.24 10.04
N PRO A 194 1.90 13.13 9.87
CA PRO A 194 2.49 12.96 8.55
C PRO A 194 1.98 11.71 7.81
N MET A 195 1.94 10.56 8.48
CA MET A 195 1.43 9.32 7.91
C MET A 195 -0.07 9.42 7.61
N PHE A 196 -0.85 10.10 8.45
CA PHE A 196 -2.27 10.36 8.20
C PHE A 196 -2.49 11.14 6.88
N VAL A 197 -1.77 12.26 6.68
CA VAL A 197 -1.88 13.07 5.46
C VAL A 197 -1.52 12.25 4.21
N ASN A 198 -0.48 11.42 4.32
CA ASN A 198 -0.04 10.53 3.25
C ASN A 198 -1.14 9.54 2.85
N LEU A 199 -1.76 8.90 3.84
CA LEU A 199 -2.80 7.90 3.62
C LEU A 199 -4.08 8.51 3.05
N VAL A 200 -4.51 9.67 3.56
CA VAL A 200 -5.68 10.38 3.03
C VAL A 200 -5.47 10.80 1.58
N SER A 201 -4.29 11.33 1.26
CA SER A 201 -3.95 11.71 -0.12
C SER A 201 -4.00 10.50 -1.06
N SER A 202 -3.44 9.37 -0.62
CA SER A 202 -3.45 8.10 -1.35
C SER A 202 -4.87 7.55 -1.55
N GLU A 203 -5.75 7.75 -0.57
CA GLU A 203 -7.13 7.25 -0.59
C GLU A 203 -8.01 7.97 -1.61
N VAL A 204 -7.85 9.28 -1.76
CA VAL A 204 -8.55 10.05 -2.79
C VAL A 204 -8.29 9.45 -4.18
N PHE A 205 -7.05 9.08 -4.47
CA PHE A 205 -6.71 8.44 -5.75
C PHE A 205 -7.26 7.02 -5.86
N ASN A 206 -7.23 6.21 -4.79
CA ASN A 206 -7.83 4.87 -4.81
C ASN A 206 -9.31 4.91 -5.16
N VAL A 207 -10.06 5.77 -4.49
CA VAL A 207 -11.50 5.93 -4.70
C VAL A 207 -11.79 6.48 -6.11
N ALA A 208 -11.02 7.48 -6.56
CA ALA A 208 -11.19 8.03 -7.91
C ALA A 208 -10.99 6.98 -9.00
N VAL A 209 -9.95 6.13 -8.88
CA VAL A 209 -9.73 5.04 -9.84
C VAL A 209 -10.82 3.97 -9.74
N PHE A 210 -11.20 3.58 -8.52
CA PHE A 210 -12.27 2.61 -8.30
C PHE A 210 -13.59 3.05 -8.96
N CYS A 211 -14.01 4.29 -8.73
CA CYS A 211 -15.20 4.87 -9.35
C CYS A 211 -15.10 4.90 -10.88
N SER A 212 -13.92 5.28 -11.41
CA SER A 212 -13.67 5.30 -12.86
C SER A 212 -13.79 3.90 -13.47
N VAL A 213 -13.21 2.89 -12.81
CA VAL A 213 -13.30 1.50 -13.27
C VAL A 213 -14.75 1.01 -13.28
N ILE A 214 -15.55 1.28 -12.24
CA ILE A 214 -16.97 0.91 -12.20
C ILE A 214 -17.74 1.58 -13.33
N TYR A 215 -17.57 2.90 -13.49
CA TYR A 215 -18.29 3.69 -14.48
C TYR A 215 -18.03 3.18 -15.91
N TYR A 216 -16.76 3.04 -16.30
CA TYR A 216 -16.44 2.58 -17.65
C TYR A 216 -16.70 1.08 -17.85
N SER A 217 -16.64 0.25 -16.81
CA SER A 217 -17.04 -1.16 -16.91
C SER A 217 -18.55 -1.32 -17.09
N TYR A 218 -19.35 -0.40 -16.54
CA TYR A 218 -20.80 -0.40 -16.71
C TYR A 218 -21.21 0.03 -18.12
N ILE A 219 -20.62 1.13 -18.62
CA ILE A 219 -20.95 1.68 -19.95
C ILE A 219 -20.51 0.76 -21.08
N ASN A 220 -19.35 0.10 -20.95
CA ASN A 220 -18.81 -0.76 -22.00
C ASN A 220 -19.28 -2.23 -21.93
N LYS A 221 -20.34 -2.55 -21.16
CA LYS A 221 -20.88 -3.92 -21.14
C LYS A 221 -21.36 -4.29 -22.55
N PRO A 222 -20.91 -5.41 -23.13
CA PRO A 222 -21.47 -5.88 -24.39
C PRO A 222 -22.96 -6.16 -24.20
N PRO A 223 -23.82 -5.86 -25.20
CA PRO A 223 -25.24 -6.17 -25.12
C PRO A 223 -25.42 -7.66 -24.84
N PRO A 224 -26.46 -8.07 -24.09
CA PRO A 224 -26.67 -9.47 -23.74
C PRO A 224 -26.73 -10.30 -25.02
N GLN A 225 -25.82 -11.27 -25.15
CA GLN A 225 -25.83 -12.23 -26.25
C GLN A 225 -27.15 -12.99 -26.18
N ARG A 226 -28.08 -12.71 -27.11
CA ARG A 226 -29.27 -13.56 -27.31
C ARG A 226 -28.75 -14.96 -27.61
N ARG A 227 -28.91 -15.89 -26.65
CA ARG A 227 -28.67 -17.32 -26.87
C ARG A 227 -29.52 -17.73 -28.08
N ARG A 228 -28.89 -17.93 -29.25
CA ARG A 228 -29.53 -18.60 -30.36
C ARG A 228 -29.60 -20.07 -29.99
N TYR A 229 -30.78 -20.51 -29.57
CA TYR A 229 -31.12 -21.92 -29.54
C TYR A 229 -31.20 -22.38 -31.00
N TYR A 230 -30.28 -23.25 -31.41
CA TYR A 230 -30.37 -24.07 -32.61
C TYR A 230 -30.52 -25.52 -32.17
#